data_AF-R9K8A5-F1
#
_entry.id   AF-R9K8A5-F1
#
_cell.length_a   1.000
_cell.length_b   1.000
_cell.length_c   1.000
_cell.angle_alpha   90.00
_cell.angle_beta   90.00
_cell.angle_gamma   90.00
#
_symmetry.space_group_name_H-M   'P 1'
#
loop_
_entity.id
_entity.type
_entity.pdbx_description
1 polymer ?
#
loop_
_entity_poly.entity_id
_entity_poly.type
_entity_poly.pdbx_seq_one_letter_code
_entity_poly.pdbx_strand_id
1 'polypeptide(L)'
;MIKTQLALSPKQAEKANIILVEEPESHLSFSRLSELMVVIQKAASGKQIIASTHSSFVENKLGLENLLLLSESNCCSMKDLKKDTFEFFKKVAGYDTLRIILCKKAILVEGDSDEVVVQRAYMDTHNGRLPIQDCIDVMTAGGVTFKRYLEIAQVLKK
;
A
#
# COMPACT_ATOMS: atom_id res chain seq x y z
N MET A 1 -1.69 7.10 -19.99
CA MET A 1 -0.33 6.61 -20.27
C MET A 1 0.49 7.55 -21.18
N ILE A 2 0.07 7.81 -22.43
CA ILE A 2 0.86 8.59 -23.40
C ILE A 2 1.20 10.00 -22.88
N LYS A 3 0.22 10.74 -22.31
CA LYS A 3 0.46 12.08 -21.74
C LYS A 3 1.50 12.09 -20.62
N THR A 4 1.39 11.15 -19.67
CA THR A 4 2.32 11.00 -18.54
C THR A 4 3.73 10.66 -19.03
N GLN A 5 3.86 9.74 -20.00
CA GLN A 5 5.15 9.38 -20.59
C GLN A 5 5.78 10.54 -21.36
N LEU A 6 4.98 11.36 -22.07
CA LEU A 6 5.46 12.57 -22.74
C LEU A 6 5.93 13.63 -21.74
N ALA A 7 5.18 13.87 -20.66
CA ALA A 7 5.57 14.81 -19.60
C ALA A 7 6.86 14.38 -18.86
N LEU A 8 7.05 13.07 -18.69
CA LEU A 8 8.25 12.47 -18.10
C LEU A 8 9.39 12.31 -19.12
N SER A 9 9.21 12.72 -20.38
CA SER A 9 10.24 12.61 -21.40
C SER A 9 11.47 13.46 -21.03
N PRO A 10 12.70 13.01 -21.37
CA PRO A 10 13.94 13.67 -20.96
C PRO A 10 13.97 15.17 -21.27
N LYS A 11 13.44 15.57 -22.45
CA LYS A 11 13.43 16.96 -22.92
C LYS A 11 12.57 17.91 -22.07
N GLN A 12 11.48 17.41 -21.47
CA GLN A 12 10.60 18.23 -20.61
C GLN A 12 10.99 18.08 -19.13
N ALA A 13 11.38 16.89 -18.71
CA ALA A 13 11.76 16.62 -17.33
C ALA A 13 13.12 17.24 -16.95
N GLU A 14 14.07 17.45 -17.87
CA GLU A 14 15.40 18.05 -17.57
C GLU A 14 15.34 19.41 -16.87
N LYS A 15 14.26 20.18 -17.06
CA LYS A 15 14.11 21.52 -16.45
C LYS A 15 13.52 21.50 -15.03
N ALA A 16 13.02 20.36 -14.56
CA ALA A 16 12.31 20.26 -13.29
C ALA A 16 13.14 19.51 -12.24
N ASN A 17 13.29 20.11 -11.05
CA ASN A 17 13.92 19.48 -9.89
C ASN A 17 12.95 18.57 -9.12
N ILE A 18 11.65 18.83 -9.24
CA ILE A 18 10.56 18.11 -8.57
C ILE A 18 9.54 17.70 -9.63
N ILE A 19 9.09 16.45 -9.56
CA ILE A 19 8.04 15.88 -10.41
C ILE A 19 6.86 15.49 -9.52
N LEU A 20 5.68 16.02 -9.83
CA LEU A 20 4.43 15.68 -9.15
C LEU A 20 3.62 14.72 -10.04
N VAL A 21 3.13 13.62 -9.46
CA VAL A 21 2.30 12.64 -10.18
C VAL A 21 1.06 12.33 -9.35
N GLU A 22 -0.12 12.69 -9.86
CA GLU A 22 -1.37 12.36 -9.19
C GLU A 22 -1.97 11.07 -9.79
N GLU A 23 -2.32 10.12 -8.92
CA GLU A 23 -2.99 8.85 -9.22
C GLU A 23 -2.51 8.16 -10.52
N PRO A 24 -1.22 7.77 -10.60
CA PRO A 24 -0.65 7.17 -11.81
C PRO A 24 -1.36 5.89 -12.29
N GLU A 25 -2.10 5.22 -11.41
CA GLU A 25 -2.91 4.03 -11.66
C GLU A 25 -4.20 4.26 -12.45
N SER A 26 -4.66 5.52 -12.56
CA SER A 26 -5.98 5.82 -13.09
C SER A 26 -6.16 5.27 -14.51
N HIS A 27 -7.18 4.43 -14.69
CA HIS A 27 -7.53 3.75 -15.95
C HIS A 27 -6.42 2.86 -16.55
N LEU A 28 -5.44 2.39 -15.76
CA LEU A 28 -4.41 1.46 -16.22
C LEU A 28 -4.62 0.04 -15.70
N SER A 29 -4.35 -0.96 -16.55
CA SER A 29 -4.18 -2.33 -16.08
C SER A 29 -2.92 -2.46 -15.23
N PHE A 30 -2.85 -3.48 -14.36
CA PHE A 30 -1.66 -3.76 -13.55
C PHE A 30 -0.37 -3.85 -14.37
N SER A 31 -0.42 -4.49 -15.55
CA SER A 31 0.74 -4.59 -16.45
C SER A 31 1.21 -3.24 -16.98
N ARG A 32 0.28 -2.34 -17.34
CA ARG A 32 0.59 -1.00 -17.83
C ARG A 32 1.05 -0.06 -16.71
N LEU A 33 0.48 -0.22 -15.53
CA LEU A 33 0.93 0.49 -14.34
C LEU A 33 2.36 0.08 -13.97
N SER A 34 2.68 -1.22 -14.05
CA SER A 34 4.06 -1.72 -13.87
C SER A 34 5.04 -1.07 -14.85
N GLU A 35 4.69 -0.99 -16.13
CA GLU A 35 5.48 -0.32 -17.16
C GLU A 35 5.67 1.17 -16.84
N LEU A 36 4.61 1.85 -16.43
CA LEU A 36 4.66 3.26 -16.02
C LEU A 36 5.56 3.48 -14.81
N MET A 37 5.51 2.59 -13.80
CA MET A 37 6.38 2.67 -12.63
C MET A 37 7.87 2.61 -13.01
N VAL A 38 8.24 1.76 -13.96
CA VAL A 38 9.62 1.70 -14.48
C VAL A 38 10.02 3.02 -15.14
N VAL A 39 9.11 3.66 -15.88
CA VAL A 39 9.37 4.97 -16.51
C VAL A 39 9.53 6.06 -15.46
N ILE A 40 8.66 6.10 -14.44
CA ILE A 40 8.73 7.07 -13.33
C ILE A 40 10.06 6.90 -12.57
N GLN A 41 10.44 5.67 -12.23
CA GLN A 41 11.71 5.39 -11.55
C GLN A 41 12.93 5.84 -12.36
N LYS A 42 12.91 5.65 -13.69
CA LYS A 42 13.98 6.14 -14.57
C LYS A 42 14.03 7.68 -14.62
N ALA A 43 12.87 8.33 -14.66
CA ALA A 43 12.76 9.79 -14.64
C ALA A 43 13.21 10.41 -13.31
N ALA A 44 13.17 9.62 -12.22
CA ALA A 44 13.62 10.02 -10.88
C ALA A 44 15.14 10.21 -10.75
N SER A 45 15.94 9.77 -11.73
CA SER A 45 17.40 9.90 -11.66
C SER A 45 17.82 11.37 -11.55
N GLY A 46 18.23 11.78 -10.35
CA GLY A 46 18.62 13.15 -10.01
C GLY A 46 17.46 14.11 -9.67
N LYS A 47 16.23 13.62 -9.45
CA LYS A 47 15.03 14.44 -9.20
C LYS A 47 14.17 13.87 -8.08
N GLN A 48 13.48 14.75 -7.35
CA GLN A 48 12.50 14.32 -6.36
C GLN A 48 11.16 14.04 -7.03
N ILE A 49 10.58 12.87 -6.77
CA ILE A 49 9.22 12.54 -7.21
C ILE A 49 8.31 12.51 -5.99
N ILE A 50 7.17 13.18 -6.09
CA ILE A 50 6.07 13.10 -5.12
C ILE A 50 4.87 12.57 -5.90
N ALA A 51 4.34 11.44 -5.45
CA ALA A 51 3.18 10.82 -6.07
C ALA A 51 2.05 10.64 -5.04
N SER A 52 0.82 10.93 -5.43
CA SER A 52 -0.37 10.49 -4.70
C SER A 52 -0.93 9.24 -5.36
N THR A 53 -1.43 8.31 -4.55
CA THR A 53 -2.00 7.05 -5.02
C THR A 53 -3.02 6.54 -4.01
N HIS A 54 -4.02 5.81 -4.50
CA HIS A 54 -4.92 4.97 -3.72
C HIS A 54 -4.66 3.48 -4.00
N SER A 55 -3.58 3.16 -4.71
CA SER A 55 -3.27 1.82 -5.22
C SER A 55 -2.09 1.18 -4.49
N SER A 56 -2.37 0.06 -3.85
CA SER A 56 -1.39 -0.84 -3.21
C SER A 56 -0.27 -1.28 -4.15
N PHE A 57 -0.54 -1.33 -5.45
CA PHE A 57 0.45 -1.69 -6.45
C PHE A 57 1.55 -0.64 -6.56
N VAL A 58 1.16 0.64 -6.59
CA VAL A 58 2.09 1.77 -6.75
C VAL A 58 2.99 1.83 -5.53
N GLU A 59 2.41 1.71 -4.33
CA GLU A 59 3.14 1.77 -3.06
C GLU A 59 4.16 0.63 -2.92
N ASN A 60 3.76 -0.61 -3.20
CA ASN A 60 4.67 -1.75 -3.12
C ASN A 60 5.84 -1.64 -4.12
N LYS A 61 5.63 -1.00 -5.28
CA LYS A 61 6.69 -0.81 -6.30
C LYS A 61 7.58 0.40 -6.04
N LEU A 62 7.05 1.48 -5.45
CA LEU A 62 7.83 2.66 -5.08
C LEU A 62 8.56 2.50 -3.74
N GLY A 63 8.23 1.46 -2.98
CA GLY A 63 8.84 1.12 -1.70
C GLY A 63 8.08 1.74 -0.53
N LEU A 64 7.71 0.90 0.43
CA LEU A 64 7.00 1.30 1.64
C LEU A 64 7.80 2.31 2.48
N GLU A 65 9.12 2.30 2.40
CA GLU A 65 10.00 3.26 3.07
C GLU A 65 9.79 4.71 2.63
N ASN A 66 9.22 4.91 1.43
CA ASN A 66 8.90 6.22 0.86
C ASN A 66 7.45 6.63 1.13
N LEU A 67 6.66 5.79 1.81
CA LEU A 67 5.24 6.02 2.02
C LEU A 67 5.00 7.04 3.16
N LEU A 68 4.18 8.03 2.84
CA LEU A 68 3.54 8.92 3.81
C LEU A 68 2.04 8.66 3.77
N LEU A 69 1.50 8.08 4.85
CA LEU A 69 0.08 7.87 4.99
C LEU A 69 -0.58 9.15 5.51
N LEU A 70 -1.54 9.67 4.75
CA LEU A 70 -2.35 10.81 5.15
C LEU A 70 -3.73 10.32 5.61
N SER A 71 -4.14 10.71 6.81
CA SER A 71 -5.48 10.48 7.36
C SER A 71 -5.99 11.79 7.98
N GLU A 72 -7.30 11.93 8.17
CA GLU A 72 -8.01 13.18 8.53
C GLU A 72 -7.19 14.19 9.35
N SER A 73 -6.58 13.75 10.46
CA SER A 73 -5.77 14.61 11.34
C SER A 73 -4.33 14.14 11.54
N ASN A 74 -3.87 13.06 10.89
CA ASN A 74 -2.57 12.45 11.15
C ASN A 74 -1.81 12.13 9.86
N CYS A 75 -0.52 12.41 9.87
CA CYS A 75 0.44 11.93 8.88
C CYS A 75 1.34 10.88 9.55
N CYS A 76 1.37 9.67 9.00
CA CYS A 76 2.27 8.62 9.47
C CYS A 76 3.30 8.31 8.39
N SER A 77 4.57 8.42 8.76
CA SER A 77 5.67 8.01 7.88
C SER A 77 6.00 6.56 8.15
N MET A 78 6.10 5.77 7.08
CA MET A 78 6.51 4.37 7.22
C MET A 78 8.02 4.20 7.38
N LYS A 79 8.83 5.28 7.27
CA LYS A 79 10.31 5.25 7.37
C LYS A 79 10.87 4.53 8.59
N ASP A 80 10.16 4.52 9.71
CA ASP A 80 10.62 3.93 10.97
C ASP A 80 10.36 2.40 11.04
N LEU A 81 9.72 1.83 10.02
CA LEU A 81 9.55 0.38 9.92
C LEU A 81 10.93 -0.29 9.72
N LYS A 82 11.08 -1.50 10.27
CA LYS A 82 12.34 -2.24 10.14
C LYS A 82 12.65 -2.55 8.68
N LYS A 83 13.91 -2.41 8.30
CA LYS A 83 14.40 -2.68 6.92
C LYS A 83 13.96 -4.05 6.39
N ASP A 84 14.06 -5.08 7.20
CA ASP A 84 13.68 -6.44 6.83
C ASP A 84 12.19 -6.58 6.50
N THR A 85 11.35 -5.72 7.07
CA THR A 85 9.90 -5.71 6.87
C THR A 85 9.54 -5.04 5.56
N PHE A 86 10.25 -3.96 5.20
CA PHE A 86 10.16 -3.39 3.85
C PHE A 86 10.57 -4.39 2.78
N GLU A 87 11.74 -4.99 2.93
CA GLU A 87 12.29 -5.96 1.97
C GLU A 87 11.39 -7.19 1.82
N PHE A 88 10.69 -7.59 2.88
CA PHE A 88 9.69 -8.65 2.83
C PHE A 88 8.51 -8.25 1.94
N PHE A 89 7.82 -7.14 2.23
CA PHE A 89 6.63 -6.73 1.47
C PHE A 89 6.92 -6.28 0.04
N LYS A 90 8.14 -5.80 -0.25
CA LYS A 90 8.60 -5.52 -1.61
C LYS A 90 8.71 -6.79 -2.47
N LYS A 91 8.97 -7.94 -1.86
CA LYS A 91 9.15 -9.24 -2.53
C LYS A 91 7.87 -10.07 -2.56
N VAL A 92 7.01 -9.93 -1.57
CA VAL A 92 5.76 -10.70 -1.47
C VAL A 92 4.82 -10.30 -2.60
N ALA A 93 4.32 -11.30 -3.34
CA ALA A 93 3.24 -11.12 -4.28
C ALA A 93 1.93 -11.04 -3.48
N GLY A 94 1.41 -9.83 -3.31
CA GLY A 94 0.20 -9.60 -2.53
C GLY A 94 0.09 -8.14 -2.11
N TYR A 95 -1.14 -7.65 -2.02
CA TYR A 95 -1.43 -6.24 -1.73
C TYR A 95 -2.02 -6.02 -0.34
N ASP A 96 -1.99 -7.06 0.50
CA ASP A 96 -2.62 -7.07 1.82
C ASP A 96 -1.95 -6.09 2.81
N THR A 97 -0.71 -5.66 2.54
CA THR A 97 -0.05 -4.60 3.31
C THR A 97 -0.90 -3.33 3.40
N LEU A 98 -1.60 -2.97 2.32
CA LEU A 98 -2.44 -1.78 2.35
C LEU A 98 -3.72 -1.97 3.15
N ARG A 99 -4.24 -3.20 3.22
CA ARG A 99 -5.44 -3.48 4.02
C ARG A 99 -5.18 -3.13 5.47
N ILE A 100 -4.04 -3.53 6.04
CA ILE A 100 -3.69 -3.13 7.41
C ILE A 100 -3.43 -1.61 7.53
N ILE A 101 -2.82 -1.00 6.52
CA ILE A 101 -2.50 0.44 6.54
C ILE A 101 -3.79 1.30 6.53
N LEU A 102 -4.76 0.95 5.67
CA LEU A 102 -5.97 1.73 5.41
C LEU A 102 -7.17 1.33 6.27
N CYS A 103 -7.23 0.11 6.80
CA CYS A 103 -8.36 -0.34 7.62
C CYS A 103 -8.52 0.50 8.88
N LYS A 104 -9.74 0.56 9.44
CA LYS A 104 -9.94 1.21 10.74
C LYS A 104 -9.36 0.35 11.87
N LYS A 105 -9.57 -0.97 11.77
CA LYS A 105 -9.04 -2.00 12.67
C LYS A 105 -8.75 -3.26 11.86
N ALA A 106 -7.76 -4.03 12.30
CA ALA A 106 -7.43 -5.33 11.73
C ALA A 106 -7.57 -6.44 12.78
N ILE A 107 -8.09 -7.60 12.37
CA ILE A 107 -8.05 -8.85 13.11
C ILE A 107 -7.12 -9.79 12.34
N LEU A 108 -5.97 -10.10 12.94
CA LEU A 108 -5.02 -11.04 12.36
C LEU A 108 -5.36 -12.46 12.80
N VAL A 109 -5.50 -13.37 11.85
CA VAL A 109 -5.78 -14.79 12.08
C VAL A 109 -4.69 -15.67 11.47
N GLU A 110 -4.52 -16.91 11.92
CA GLU A 110 -3.42 -17.77 11.47
C GLU A 110 -3.65 -18.33 10.06
N GLY A 111 -4.88 -18.77 9.77
CA GLY A 111 -5.24 -19.36 8.48
C GLY A 111 -6.64 -18.99 7.97
N ASP A 112 -6.92 -19.36 6.71
CA ASP A 112 -8.20 -19.08 6.05
C ASP A 112 -9.40 -19.72 6.78
N SER A 113 -9.17 -20.83 7.48
CA SER A 113 -10.20 -21.46 8.30
C SER A 113 -10.61 -20.56 9.48
N ASP A 114 -9.65 -19.95 10.15
CA ASP A 114 -9.91 -19.01 11.24
C ASP A 114 -10.62 -17.75 10.74
N GLU A 115 -10.26 -17.29 9.53
CA GLU A 115 -10.92 -16.14 8.90
C GLU A 115 -12.43 -16.39 8.78
N VAL A 116 -12.82 -17.55 8.25
CA VAL A 116 -14.24 -17.92 8.10
C VAL A 116 -14.94 -18.01 9.45
N VAL A 117 -14.27 -18.59 10.47
CA VAL A 117 -14.83 -18.70 11.83
C VAL A 117 -15.04 -17.32 12.45
N VAL A 118 -14.06 -16.41 12.33
CA VAL A 118 -14.16 -15.04 12.85
C VAL A 118 -15.27 -14.26 12.14
N GLN A 119 -15.34 -14.36 10.82
CA GLN A 119 -16.43 -13.72 10.05
C GLN A 119 -17.80 -14.25 10.50
N ARG A 120 -17.93 -15.56 10.71
CA ARG A 120 -19.17 -16.18 11.19
C ARG A 120 -19.55 -15.71 12.60
N ALA A 121 -18.60 -15.75 13.54
CA ALA A 121 -18.82 -15.32 14.92
C ALA A 121 -19.22 -13.84 15.00
N TYR A 122 -18.59 -12.98 14.19
CA TYR A 122 -18.97 -11.58 14.09
C TYR A 122 -20.41 -11.43 13.58
N MET A 123 -20.77 -12.16 12.51
CA MET A 123 -22.12 -12.16 11.95
C MET A 123 -23.20 -12.55 12.97
N ASP A 124 -22.96 -13.60 13.74
CA ASP A 124 -23.89 -14.09 14.77
C ASP A 124 -24.06 -13.08 15.93
N THR A 125 -23.06 -12.22 16.18
CA THR A 125 -23.06 -11.24 17.29
C THR A 125 -23.39 -9.81 16.87
N HIS A 126 -23.37 -9.50 15.56
CA HIS A 126 -23.53 -8.15 15.01
C HIS A 126 -24.68 -8.05 14.00
N ASN A 127 -25.84 -8.63 14.33
CA ASN A 127 -27.08 -8.53 13.54
C ASN A 127 -26.91 -8.95 12.06
N GLY A 128 -26.13 -10.01 11.80
CA GLY A 128 -25.92 -10.51 10.45
C GLY A 128 -24.89 -9.71 9.62
N ARG A 129 -24.18 -8.73 10.21
CA ARG A 129 -23.14 -7.97 9.53
C ARG A 129 -21.81 -8.72 9.49
N LEU A 130 -21.00 -8.47 8.47
CA LEU A 130 -19.61 -8.91 8.40
C LEU A 130 -18.66 -7.81 8.92
N PRO A 131 -17.47 -8.17 9.44
CA PRO A 131 -16.49 -7.20 9.93
C PRO A 131 -16.17 -6.08 8.92
N ILE A 132 -16.06 -6.42 7.64
CA ILE A 132 -15.72 -5.48 6.56
C ILE A 132 -16.76 -4.36 6.42
N GLN A 133 -18.02 -4.63 6.76
CA GLN A 133 -19.10 -3.63 6.70
C GLN A 133 -18.97 -2.57 7.81
N ASP A 134 -18.17 -2.85 8.83
CA ASP A 134 -17.83 -1.94 9.93
C ASP A 134 -16.37 -1.43 9.84
N CYS A 135 -15.78 -1.55 8.64
CA CYS A 135 -14.39 -1.16 8.34
C CYS A 135 -13.33 -1.93 9.16
N ILE A 136 -13.64 -3.17 9.55
CA ILE A 136 -12.72 -4.09 10.23
C ILE A 136 -12.24 -5.13 9.21
N ASP A 137 -10.95 -5.15 8.93
CA ASP A 137 -10.35 -6.15 8.06
C ASP A 137 -10.00 -7.41 8.87
N VAL A 138 -10.45 -8.58 8.42
CA VAL A 138 -9.94 -9.87 8.89
C VAL A 138 -8.88 -10.32 7.90
N MET A 139 -7.66 -10.56 8.39
CA MET A 139 -6.50 -10.82 7.54
C MET A 139 -5.80 -12.09 7.98
N THR A 140 -5.66 -13.03 7.05
CA THR A 140 -4.85 -14.22 7.25
C THR A 140 -3.37 -13.86 7.25
N ALA A 141 -2.68 -14.22 8.32
CA ALA A 141 -1.28 -13.95 8.53
C ALA A 141 -0.55 -15.28 8.75
N GLY A 142 -0.24 -15.97 7.64
CA GLY A 142 0.59 -17.18 7.69
C GLY A 142 1.92 -16.90 8.41
N GLY A 143 2.37 -17.82 9.27
CA GLY A 143 3.27 -17.56 10.42
C GLY A 143 4.38 -16.51 10.28
N VAL A 144 5.13 -16.47 9.18
CA VAL A 144 6.20 -15.48 8.96
C VAL A 144 5.70 -14.05 8.74
N THR A 145 4.47 -13.88 8.25
CA THR A 145 3.86 -12.57 7.93
C THR A 145 3.28 -11.90 9.17
N PHE A 146 2.89 -12.66 10.20
CA PHE A 146 2.26 -12.13 11.42
C PHE A 146 3.12 -11.07 12.12
N LYS A 147 4.41 -11.38 12.34
CA LYS A 147 5.38 -10.43 12.91
C LYS A 147 5.48 -9.14 12.11
N ARG A 148 5.40 -9.24 10.77
CA ARG A 148 5.53 -8.10 9.85
C ARG A 148 4.31 -7.18 9.92
N TYR A 149 3.11 -7.75 10.04
CA TYR A 149 1.89 -6.98 10.27
C TYR A 149 1.90 -6.26 11.63
N LEU A 150 2.38 -6.90 12.69
CA LEU A 150 2.50 -6.26 13.99
C LEU A 150 3.48 -5.07 13.97
N GLU A 151 4.59 -5.18 13.26
CA GLU A 151 5.55 -4.08 13.11
C GLU A 151 4.93 -2.89 12.38
N ILE A 152 4.06 -3.13 11.38
CA ILE A 152 3.28 -2.07 10.73
C ILE A 152 2.26 -1.46 11.69
N ALA A 153 1.50 -2.29 12.40
CA ALA A 153 0.47 -1.84 13.36
C ALA A 153 1.06 -0.93 14.45
N GLN A 154 2.27 -1.27 14.96
CA GLN A 154 3.01 -0.45 15.92
C GLN A 154 3.34 0.95 15.38
N VAL A 155 3.80 1.05 14.14
CA VAL A 155 4.09 2.34 13.49
C VAL A 155 2.81 3.16 13.31
N LEU A 156 1.72 2.50 12.93
CA LEU A 156 0.41 3.12 12.71
C LEU A 156 -0.36 3.43 14.01
N LYS A 157 0.10 2.94 15.15
CA LYS A 157 -0.61 2.98 16.45
C LYS A 157 -2.03 2.38 16.36
N LYS A 158 -2.14 1.24 15.68
CA LYS A 158 -3.38 0.45 15.56
C LYS A 158 -3.22 -0.93 16.21
#